data_AF-A0A660YWM0-F1
#
_entry.id   AF-A0A660YWM0-F1
#
_cell.length_a   1.000
_cell.length_b   1.000
_cell.length_c   1.000
_cell.angle_alpha   90.00
_cell.angle_beta   90.00
_cell.angle_gamma   90.00
#
_symmetry.space_group_name_H-M   'P 1'
#
loop_
_entity.id
_entity.type
_entity.pdbx_description
1 polymer ?
#
loop_
_entity_poly.entity_id
_entity_poly.type
_entity_poly.pdbx_seq_one_letter_code
_entity_poly.pdbx_strand_id
1 'polypeptide(L)'
;NRLKTIQSSSNGEPKFIYAHIMMPHPPYYFDAEGNKNNFKISNDPNNKNTYLEQLKYTNHLLMETLKSILNPDGNPPIIVVQGDHGFRRFKEKNKKDVEFSVLSCYYFPGKEYSSFTDSMKTINTFPLIFNKYFHQNFQLLN
;
A
#
# COMPACT_ATOMS: atom_id res chain seq x y z
N ASN A 1 0.97 6.65 16.05
CA ASN A 1 0.79 5.69 14.93
C ASN A 1 0.42 4.33 15.52
N ARG A 2 -0.85 3.89 15.41
CA ARG A 2 -1.35 2.66 16.07
C ARG A 2 -0.66 1.38 15.58
N LEU A 3 -0.18 1.36 14.34
CA LEU A 3 0.54 0.19 13.79
C LEU A 3 1.81 -0.11 14.58
N LYS A 4 2.54 0.93 15.00
CA LYS A 4 3.75 0.80 15.84
C LYS A 4 3.45 0.10 17.17
N THR A 5 2.34 0.46 17.81
CA THR A 5 1.95 -0.07 19.12
C THR A 5 1.47 -1.53 19.06
N ILE A 6 0.86 -1.95 17.95
CA ILE A 6 0.35 -3.32 17.80
C ILE A 6 1.49 -4.32 17.62
N GLN A 7 2.57 -3.93 16.93
CA GLN A 7 3.73 -4.80 16.76
C GLN A 7 4.51 -4.99 18.07
N SER A 8 4.73 -3.92 18.84
CA SER A 8 5.55 -3.98 20.05
C SER A 8 4.87 -4.67 21.25
N SER A 9 3.57 -4.94 21.18
CA SER A 9 2.74 -5.49 22.26
C SER A 9 2.59 -7.02 22.22
N SER A 10 3.60 -7.78 21.80
CA SER A 10 3.43 -9.22 21.55
C SER A 10 3.77 -10.12 22.74
N ASN A 11 2.78 -10.87 23.22
CA ASN A 11 2.95 -12.09 24.02
C ASN A 11 3.34 -13.33 23.16
N GLY A 12 3.85 -13.13 21.94
CA GLY A 12 4.28 -14.21 21.03
C GLY A 12 3.24 -14.75 20.04
N GLU A 13 1.97 -14.31 20.10
CA GLU A 13 0.91 -14.80 19.19
C GLU A 13 0.97 -14.16 17.78
N PRO A 14 0.67 -14.92 16.70
CA PRO A 14 0.53 -14.38 15.36
C PRO A 14 -0.59 -13.33 15.27
N LYS A 15 -0.35 -12.23 14.54
CA LYS A 15 -1.33 -11.15 14.34
C LYS A 15 -1.58 -10.92 12.85
N PHE A 16 -2.83 -10.72 12.48
CA PHE A 16 -3.22 -10.17 11.18
C PHE A 16 -3.68 -8.73 11.37
N ILE A 17 -3.03 -7.79 10.68
CA ILE A 17 -3.29 -6.36 10.82
C ILE A 17 -3.68 -5.81 9.46
N TYR A 18 -4.85 -5.18 9.38
CA TYR A 18 -5.33 -4.49 8.20
C TYR A 18 -5.47 -2.99 8.51
N ALA A 19 -4.96 -2.16 7.61
CA ALA A 19 -5.09 -0.71 7.67
C ALA A 19 -5.49 -0.16 6.31
N HIS A 20 -6.66 0.49 6.26
CA HIS A 20 -7.10 1.22 5.08
C HIS A 20 -6.66 2.69 5.20
N ILE A 21 -5.75 3.12 4.34
CA ILE A 21 -5.22 4.49 4.33
C ILE A 21 -5.96 5.29 3.26
N MET A 22 -6.70 6.32 3.69
CA MET A 22 -7.49 7.13 2.77
C MET A 22 -6.64 8.05 1.88
N MET A 23 -5.44 8.42 2.31
CA MET A 23 -4.54 9.21 1.47
C MET A 23 -4.03 8.35 0.29
N PRO A 24 -3.93 8.91 -0.93
CA PRO A 24 -4.01 10.34 -1.27
C PRO A 24 -5.41 10.80 -1.75
N HIS A 25 -6.51 10.12 -1.41
CA HIS A 25 -7.86 10.52 -1.83
C HIS A 25 -8.17 11.99 -1.49
N PRO A 26 -8.93 12.71 -2.34
CA PRO A 26 -9.37 14.06 -2.02
C PRO A 26 -10.27 14.09 -0.76
N PRO A 27 -10.31 15.22 -0.03
CA PRO A 27 -9.61 16.47 -0.32
C PRO A 27 -8.09 16.40 -0.16
N TYR A 28 -7.36 17.17 -0.98
CA TYR A 28 -5.90 17.22 -0.98
C TYR A 28 -5.39 18.21 0.07
N TYR A 29 -5.47 17.80 1.34
CA TYR A 29 -5.18 18.63 2.50
C TYR A 29 -3.73 19.02 2.65
N PHE A 30 -2.78 18.24 2.12
CA PHE A 30 -1.36 18.42 2.37
C PHE A 30 -0.56 18.68 1.08
N ASP A 31 0.47 19.54 1.16
CA ASP A 31 1.54 19.62 0.16
C ASP A 31 2.56 18.46 0.36
N ALA A 32 3.63 18.42 -0.44
CA ALA A 32 4.63 17.34 -0.36
C ALA A 32 5.40 17.31 0.97
N GLU A 33 5.56 18.46 1.62
CA GLU A 33 6.25 18.62 2.90
C GLU A 33 5.32 18.36 4.10
N GLY A 34 4.01 18.19 3.87
CA GLY A 34 3.02 17.95 4.91
C GLY A 34 2.38 19.20 5.50
N ASN A 35 2.60 20.38 4.90
CA ASN A 35 1.89 21.60 5.28
C ASN A 35 0.46 21.57 4.74
N LYS A 36 -0.45 22.26 5.44
CA LYS A 36 -1.86 22.31 5.04
C LYS A 36 -2.06 23.22 3.83
N ASN A 37 -2.74 22.71 2.82
CA ASN A 37 -3.23 23.46 1.68
C ASN A 37 -4.46 24.33 2.03
N ASN A 38 -4.71 25.35 1.19
CA ASN A 38 -5.96 26.11 1.25
C ASN A 38 -7.15 25.22 0.83
N PHE A 39 -8.24 25.24 1.62
CA PHE A 39 -9.44 24.43 1.42
C PHE A 39 -10.04 24.50 0.00
N LYS A 40 -10.05 25.67 -0.65
CA LYS A 40 -10.57 25.80 -2.03
C LYS A 40 -9.74 24.98 -3.02
N ILE A 41 -8.42 24.96 -2.83
CA ILE A 41 -7.47 24.24 -3.69
C ILE A 41 -7.53 22.72 -3.38
N SER A 42 -7.69 22.35 -2.11
CA SER A 42 -7.79 20.97 -1.67
C SER A 42 -9.03 20.24 -2.18
N ASN A 43 -10.13 20.95 -2.42
CA ASN A 43 -11.40 20.33 -2.82
C ASN A 43 -11.56 20.11 -4.33
N ASP A 44 -10.72 20.71 -5.18
CA ASP A 44 -10.76 20.40 -6.62
C ASP A 44 -10.08 19.05 -6.85
N PRO A 45 -10.85 17.99 -7.11
CA PRO A 45 -10.28 16.68 -7.18
C PRO A 45 -9.71 16.40 -8.59
N ASN A 46 -9.86 17.33 -9.55
CA ASN A 46 -9.21 17.28 -10.86
C ASN A 46 -7.84 17.96 -10.90
N ASN A 47 -7.47 18.66 -9.83
CA ASN A 47 -6.18 19.32 -9.75
C ASN A 47 -5.07 18.27 -9.59
N LYS A 48 -4.36 18.01 -10.69
CA LYS A 48 -3.27 17.03 -10.74
C LYS A 48 -2.12 17.41 -9.81
N ASN A 49 -1.82 18.70 -9.67
CA ASN A 49 -0.67 19.14 -8.87
C ASN A 49 -0.92 18.87 -7.39
N THR A 50 -2.09 19.23 -6.86
CA THR A 50 -2.42 18.97 -5.45
C THR A 50 -2.53 17.48 -5.14
N TYR A 51 -3.01 16.67 -6.09
CA TYR A 51 -2.93 15.21 -5.98
C TYR A 51 -1.48 14.71 -5.86
N LEU A 52 -0.58 15.17 -6.73
CA LEU A 52 0.83 14.74 -6.72
C LEU A 52 1.55 15.16 -5.44
N GLU A 53 1.29 16.36 -4.95
CA GLU A 53 1.86 16.85 -3.69
C GLU A 53 1.39 16.00 -2.51
N GLN A 54 0.08 15.76 -2.38
CA GLN A 54 -0.44 14.88 -1.32
C GLN A 54 0.06 13.43 -1.48
N LEU A 55 0.22 12.93 -2.70
CA LEU A 55 0.79 11.60 -2.95
C LEU A 55 2.25 11.50 -2.48
N LYS A 56 3.08 12.53 -2.72
CA LYS A 56 4.46 12.57 -2.19
C LYS A 56 4.47 12.49 -0.67
N TYR A 57 3.61 13.27 0.01
CA TYR A 57 3.51 13.21 1.46
C TYR A 57 2.97 11.87 1.96
N THR A 58 2.01 11.27 1.25
CA THR A 58 1.51 9.91 1.53
C THR A 58 2.66 8.90 1.48
N ASN A 59 3.50 8.96 0.44
CA ASN A 59 4.66 8.09 0.28
C ASN A 59 5.65 8.28 1.43
N HIS A 60 5.89 9.53 1.85
CA HIS A 60 6.75 9.82 3.00
C HIS A 60 6.22 9.13 4.28
N LEU A 61 4.95 9.34 4.63
CA LEU A 61 4.32 8.73 5.81
C LEU A 61 4.29 7.20 5.74
N LEU A 62 4.06 6.64 4.54
CA LEU A 62 4.12 5.21 4.30
C LEU A 62 5.53 4.67 4.57
N MET A 63 6.57 5.32 4.02
CA MET A 63 7.96 4.90 4.23
C MET A 63 8.37 4.95 5.71
N GLU A 64 7.98 6.01 6.45
CA GLU A 64 8.22 6.08 7.90
C GLU A 64 7.49 4.97 8.66
N THR A 65 6.25 4.67 8.28
CA THR A 65 5.47 3.60 8.88
C THR A 65 6.11 2.25 8.63
N LEU A 66 6.47 1.96 7.37
CA LEU A 66 7.14 0.73 6.98
C LEU A 66 8.47 0.54 7.72
N LYS A 67 9.31 1.58 7.78
CA LYS A 67 10.57 1.55 8.57
C LYS A 67 10.33 1.22 10.04
N SER A 68 9.26 1.76 10.61
CA SER A 68 8.95 1.52 12.02
C SER A 68 8.38 0.13 12.31
N ILE A 69 7.78 -0.52 11.31
CA ILE A 69 7.22 -1.86 11.46
C ILE A 69 8.11 -2.98 10.95
N LEU A 70 9.15 -2.62 10.19
CA LEU A 70 10.15 -3.57 9.73
C LEU A 70 11.05 -3.94 10.92
N ASN A 71 11.00 -5.19 11.35
CA ASN A 71 11.87 -5.72 12.39
C ASN A 71 12.66 -6.92 11.85
N PRO A 72 13.72 -6.68 11.06
CA PRO A 72 14.45 -7.75 10.37
C PRO A 72 15.20 -8.68 11.34
N ASP A 73 15.61 -8.17 12.50
CA ASP A 73 16.46 -8.89 13.47
C ASP A 73 15.65 -9.66 14.53
N GLY A 74 14.32 -9.53 14.50
CA GLY A 74 13.40 -10.22 15.41
C GLY A 74 12.57 -11.29 14.71
N ASN A 75 11.23 -11.20 14.84
CA ASN A 75 10.29 -11.98 14.05
C ASN A 75 9.83 -11.11 12.85
N PRO A 76 10.50 -11.22 11.67
CA PRO A 76 10.19 -10.37 10.53
C PRO A 76 8.75 -10.58 10.05
N PRO A 77 7.96 -9.52 9.84
CA PRO A 77 6.58 -9.63 9.39
C PRO A 77 6.50 -9.97 7.89
N ILE A 78 5.35 -10.51 7.47
CA ILE A 78 4.90 -10.42 6.08
C ILE A 78 4.22 -9.05 5.93
N ILE A 79 4.68 -8.23 4.99
CA ILE A 79 4.06 -6.92 4.72
C ILE A 79 3.53 -6.90 3.30
N VAL A 80 2.29 -6.43 3.14
CA VAL A 80 1.65 -6.15 1.86
C VAL A 80 1.27 -4.68 1.85
N VAL A 81 1.70 -3.96 0.83
CA VAL A 81 1.21 -2.62 0.51
C VAL A 81 0.54 -2.69 -0.84
N GLN A 82 -0.76 -2.42 -0.87
CA GLN A 82 -1.53 -2.55 -2.09
C GLN A 82 -2.52 -1.40 -2.21
N GLY A 83 -2.57 -0.75 -3.37
CA GLY A 83 -3.66 0.17 -3.69
C GLY A 83 -4.97 -0.57 -3.91
N ASP A 84 -6.09 0.11 -3.75
CA ASP A 84 -7.41 -0.41 -4.12
C ASP A 84 -7.71 -0.19 -5.60
N HIS A 85 -7.21 0.91 -6.17
CA HIS A 85 -7.27 1.24 -7.60
C HIS A 85 -6.14 2.19 -8.03
N GLY A 86 -5.94 2.29 -9.35
CA GLY A 86 -5.05 3.28 -9.98
C GLY A 86 -5.72 4.64 -10.18
N PHE A 87 -5.14 5.52 -10.99
CA PHE A 87 -5.62 6.91 -11.11
C PHE A 87 -6.82 7.05 -12.06
N ARG A 88 -8.02 7.30 -11.50
CA ARG A 88 -9.30 7.37 -12.23
C ARG A 88 -9.62 8.66 -12.99
N ARG A 89 -8.80 9.69 -12.79
CA ARG A 89 -9.02 11.01 -13.40
C ARG A 89 -8.12 11.26 -14.61
N PHE A 90 -7.51 10.19 -15.13
CA PHE A 90 -6.76 10.24 -16.36
C PHE A 90 -7.71 10.47 -17.55
N LYS A 91 -7.45 11.49 -18.37
CA LYS A 91 -8.35 11.90 -19.48
C LYS A 91 -7.90 11.39 -20.85
N GLU A 92 -6.81 10.62 -20.92
CA GLU A 92 -6.21 10.16 -22.18
C GLU A 92 -6.71 8.77 -22.58
N LYS A 93 -6.31 8.31 -23.78
CA LYS A 93 -6.79 7.05 -24.39
C LYS A 93 -6.55 5.80 -23.51
N ASN A 94 -5.53 5.81 -22.67
CA ASN A 94 -5.14 4.67 -21.81
C ASN A 94 -5.79 4.71 -20.41
N LYS A 95 -6.93 5.39 -20.25
CA LYS A 95 -7.58 5.58 -18.95
C LYS A 95 -7.79 4.27 -18.19
N LYS A 96 -8.30 3.22 -18.85
CA LYS A 96 -8.58 1.94 -18.19
C LYS A 96 -7.30 1.31 -17.64
N ASP A 97 -6.22 1.29 -18.41
CA ASP A 97 -4.95 0.72 -17.97
C ASP A 97 -4.41 1.44 -16.74
N VAL A 98 -4.50 2.78 -16.73
CA VAL A 98 -4.10 3.60 -15.58
C VAL A 98 -5.00 3.39 -14.36
N GLU A 99 -6.29 3.11 -14.55
CA GLU A 99 -7.23 2.78 -13.47
C GLU A 99 -6.96 1.44 -12.80
N PHE A 100 -6.38 0.49 -13.53
CA PHE A 100 -6.00 -0.82 -13.03
C PHE A 100 -4.50 -0.94 -12.70
N SER A 101 -3.70 0.09 -12.99
CA SER A 101 -2.30 0.18 -12.59
C SER A 101 -2.19 0.51 -11.11
N VAL A 102 -2.25 -0.53 -10.28
CA VAL A 102 -2.27 -0.47 -8.83
C VAL A 102 -0.87 -0.71 -8.26
N LEU A 103 -0.45 0.10 -7.29
CA LEU A 103 0.76 -0.20 -6.50
C LEU A 103 0.57 -1.53 -5.78
N SER A 104 1.49 -2.47 -5.94
CA SER A 104 1.48 -3.75 -5.26
C SER A 104 2.91 -4.10 -4.84
N CYS A 105 3.17 -4.05 -3.54
CA CYS A 105 4.49 -4.27 -2.95
C CYS A 105 4.41 -5.28 -1.81
N TYR A 106 5.45 -6.10 -1.71
CA TYR A 106 5.52 -7.20 -0.75
C TYR A 106 6.88 -7.18 -0.06
N TYR A 107 6.86 -7.45 1.24
CA TYR A 107 8.06 -7.83 1.98
C TYR A 107 7.85 -9.20 2.59
N PHE A 108 8.77 -10.11 2.29
CA PHE A 108 8.78 -11.47 2.77
C PHE A 108 10.04 -11.74 3.59
N PRO A 109 9.92 -12.32 4.79
CA PRO A 109 11.07 -12.67 5.63
C PRO A 109 12.18 -13.44 4.91
N GLY A 110 11.80 -14.44 4.11
CA GLY A 110 12.71 -15.27 3.34
C GLY A 110 13.23 -14.63 2.05
N LYS A 111 12.78 -13.41 1.72
CA LYS A 111 13.14 -12.65 0.51
C LYS A 111 13.09 -13.46 -0.80
N GLU A 112 12.16 -14.40 -0.87
CA GLU A 112 11.99 -15.30 -2.02
C GLU A 112 10.71 -14.86 -2.75
N TYR A 113 10.90 -14.40 -3.99
CA TYR A 113 9.87 -13.73 -4.79
C TYR A 113 9.68 -14.39 -6.17
N SER A 114 10.24 -15.57 -6.44
CA SER A 114 10.19 -16.21 -7.78
C SER A 114 8.77 -16.52 -8.26
N SER A 115 7.82 -16.67 -7.33
CA SER A 115 6.40 -16.85 -7.64
C SER A 115 5.68 -15.54 -8.01
N PHE A 116 6.37 -14.39 -7.93
CA PHE A 116 5.81 -13.08 -8.23
C PHE A 116 6.28 -12.57 -9.60
N THR A 117 5.33 -12.06 -10.39
CA THR A 117 5.57 -11.51 -11.73
C THR A 117 4.94 -10.13 -11.85
N ASP A 118 5.46 -9.29 -12.75
CA ASP A 118 4.94 -7.95 -13.00
C ASP A 118 3.48 -7.95 -13.51
N SER A 119 3.04 -9.07 -14.11
CA SER A 119 1.68 -9.27 -14.61
C SER A 119 0.72 -9.86 -13.57
N MET A 120 1.13 -9.96 -12.31
CA MET A 120 0.31 -10.57 -11.27
C MET A 120 -0.96 -9.76 -10.99
N LYS A 121 -2.10 -10.47 -10.94
CA LYS A 121 -3.36 -9.91 -10.46
C LYS A 121 -3.40 -9.86 -8.94
N THR A 122 -3.84 -8.73 -8.38
CA THR A 122 -3.98 -8.51 -6.93
C THR A 122 -4.94 -9.48 -6.23
N ILE A 123 -5.82 -10.16 -6.98
CA ILE A 123 -6.66 -11.24 -6.44
C ILE A 123 -5.83 -12.43 -5.92
N ASN A 124 -4.61 -12.60 -6.41
CA ASN A 124 -3.72 -13.71 -6.05
C ASN A 124 -2.81 -13.42 -4.86
N THR A 125 -2.86 -12.21 -4.29
CA THR A 125 -2.04 -11.78 -3.15
C THR A 125 -2.13 -12.76 -1.97
N PHE A 126 -3.34 -13.05 -1.49
CA PHE A 126 -3.54 -13.96 -0.36
C PHE A 126 -3.32 -15.43 -0.72
N PRO A 127 -3.84 -15.97 -1.85
CA PRO A 127 -3.49 -17.31 -2.31
C PRO A 127 -1.99 -17.59 -2.29
N LEU A 128 -1.17 -16.66 -2.79
CA LEU A 128 0.29 -16.82 -2.80
C LEU A 128 0.91 -16.84 -1.40
N ILE A 129 0.47 -15.93 -0.53
CA ILE A 129 0.95 -15.89 0.86
C ILE A 129 0.58 -17.18 1.59
N PHE A 130 -0.66 -17.67 1.42
CA PHE A 130 -1.14 -18.90 2.05
C PHE A 130 -0.42 -20.14 1.53
N ASN A 131 -0.19 -20.23 0.22
CA ASN A 131 0.56 -21.33 -0.36
C ASN A 131 2.01 -21.34 0.15
N LYS A 132 2.64 -20.16 0.25
CA LYS A 132 4.04 -20.01 0.66
C LYS A 132 4.30 -20.23 2.14
N TYR A 133 3.47 -19.66 3.01
CA TYR A 133 3.74 -19.59 4.46
C TYR A 133 2.85 -20.48 5.31
N PHE A 134 1.73 -20.95 4.77
CA PHE A 134 0.74 -21.73 5.50
C PHE A 134 0.49 -23.10 4.87
N HIS A 135 1.35 -23.51 3.93
CA HIS A 135 1.30 -24.81 3.25
C HIS A 135 -0.07 -25.13 2.65
N GLN A 136 -0.74 -24.11 2.13
CA GLN A 136 -2.01 -24.25 1.43
C GLN A 136 -1.78 -24.54 -0.07
N ASN A 137 -2.84 -24.97 -0.76
CA ASN A 137 -2.80 -25.32 -2.18
C ASN A 137 -3.91 -24.59 -2.97
N PHE A 138 -4.02 -23.29 -2.79
CA PHE A 138 -4.97 -22.46 -3.54
C PHE A 138 -4.56 -22.36 -5.01
N GLN A 139 -5.53 -22.54 -5.91
CA GLN A 139 -5.35 -22.25 -7.33
C GLN A 139 -5.26 -20.74 -7.53
N LEU A 140 -4.31 -20.29 -8.36
CA LEU A 140 -4.21 -18.90 -8.78
C LEU A 140 -5.24 -18.59 -9.86
N LEU A 141 -5.85 -17.41 -9.77
CA LEU A 141 -6.89 -16.95 -10.69
C LEU A 141 -6.29 -16.10 -11.80
N ASN A 142 -6.83 -16.30 -13.01
CA ASN A 142 -6.37 -15.65 -14.23
C ASN A 142 -7.04 -14.35 -14.56
#